data_AF-A0A2V6A2R6-F1
#
_entry.id   AF-A0A2V6A2R6-F1
#
_cell.length_a   1.000
_cell.length_b   1.000
_cell.length_c   1.000
_cell.angle_alpha   90.00
_cell.angle_beta   90.00
_cell.angle_gamma   90.00
#
_symmetry.space_group_name_H-M   'P 1'
#
loop_
_entity.id
_entity.type
_entity.pdbx_description
1 polymer ?
#
loop_
_entity_poly.entity_id
_entity_poly.type
_entity_poly.pdbx_seq_one_letter_code
_entity_poly.pdbx_strand_id
1 'polypeptide(L)'
;MAKDFQIKCEIMIVPAHDFLKVAAEDPFAKQPSGPDITRFMSVLHERPKKLPPLPLDLPSEKEWLLRIVAIPNRFVIGIYKREMKAIGYLGKIEKILGVPATTRSWSTIEKIVKILEEPTKS
;
A
#
# COMPACT_ATOMS: atom_id res chain seq x y z
N MET A 1 -3.24 25.59 -7.89
CA MET A 1 -2.62 25.09 -6.64
C MET A 1 -1.18 24.58 -6.81
N ALA A 2 -0.51 24.80 -7.96
CA ALA A 2 0.83 24.26 -8.23
C ALA A 2 1.97 25.31 -8.34
N LYS A 3 1.74 26.59 -8.01
CA LYS A 3 2.73 27.65 -8.27
C LYS A 3 3.72 27.94 -7.13
N ASP A 4 3.39 27.62 -5.87
CA ASP A 4 4.17 28.11 -4.71
C ASP A 4 4.79 27.01 -3.83
N PHE A 5 4.67 25.73 -4.18
CA PHE A 5 5.32 24.64 -3.44
C PHE A 5 6.56 24.16 -4.19
N GLN A 6 7.75 24.64 -3.78
CA GLN A 6 9.06 24.15 -4.26
C GLN A 6 9.41 22.75 -3.69
N ILE A 7 8.42 21.91 -3.40
CA ILE A 7 8.62 20.53 -2.99
C ILE A 7 8.23 19.66 -4.17
N LYS A 8 9.14 18.77 -4.58
CA LYS A 8 8.85 17.73 -5.57
C LYS A 8 7.77 16.81 -4.99
N CYS A 9 6.52 17.05 -5.38
CA CYS A 9 5.35 16.29 -4.95
C CYS A 9 4.93 15.36 -6.08
N GLU A 10 5.07 14.05 -5.87
CA GLU A 10 4.58 13.04 -6.79
C GLU A 10 3.13 12.69 -6.41
N ILE A 11 2.19 12.92 -7.32
CA ILE A 11 0.76 12.63 -7.10
C ILE A 11 0.44 11.27 -7.70
N MET A 12 -0.16 10.38 -6.90
CA MET A 12 -0.58 9.05 -7.34
C MET A 12 -2.02 9.11 -7.86
N ILE A 13 -2.21 9.00 -9.17
CA ILE A 13 -3.54 8.92 -9.80
C ILE A 13 -3.75 7.51 -10.37
N VAL A 14 -4.78 6.84 -9.88
CA VAL A 14 -5.19 5.50 -10.31
C VAL A 14 -6.69 5.46 -10.58
N PRO A 15 -7.16 4.65 -11.54
CA PRO A 15 -8.60 4.48 -11.78
C PRO A 15 -9.34 3.94 -10.55
N ALA A 16 -10.58 4.37 -10.34
CA ALA A 16 -11.43 3.86 -9.26
C ALA A 16 -11.66 2.34 -9.35
N HIS A 17 -11.88 1.81 -10.55
CA HIS A 17 -12.12 0.37 -10.77
C HIS A 17 -10.94 -0.51 -10.32
N ASP A 18 -9.71 0.01 -10.44
CA ASP A 18 -8.50 -0.68 -10.01
C ASP A 18 -8.47 -0.83 -8.48
N PHE A 19 -8.90 0.20 -7.74
CA PHE A 19 -9.07 0.14 -6.29
C PHE A 19 -10.15 -0.87 -5.88
N LEU A 20 -11.32 -0.81 -6.52
CA LEU A 20 -12.46 -1.68 -6.21
C LEU A 20 -12.11 -3.15 -6.45
N LYS A 21 -11.42 -3.45 -7.55
CA LYS A 21 -10.99 -4.82 -7.86
C LYS A 21 -10.07 -5.38 -6.78
N VAL A 22 -9.07 -4.63 -6.35
CA VAL A 22 -8.13 -5.06 -5.31
C VAL A 22 -8.84 -5.24 -3.96
N ALA A 23 -9.79 -4.38 -3.63
CA ALA A 23 -10.55 -4.48 -2.39
C ALA A 23 -11.47 -5.71 -2.36
N ALA A 24 -12.05 -6.09 -3.50
CA ALA A 24 -12.97 -7.22 -3.62
C ALA A 24 -12.29 -8.59 -3.43
N GLU A 25 -10.97 -8.70 -3.66
CA GLU A 25 -10.23 -9.98 -3.60
C GLU A 25 -9.83 -10.40 -2.15
N ASP A 26 -10.16 -9.60 -1.13
CA ASP A 26 -9.70 -9.73 0.28
C ASP A 26 -8.21 -10.16 0.38
N PRO A 27 -7.28 -9.23 0.12
CA PRO A 27 -5.85 -9.55 0.04
C PRO A 27 -5.24 -9.95 1.41
N PHE A 28 -6.00 -9.91 2.50
CA PHE A 28 -5.53 -10.21 3.85
C PHE A 28 -6.10 -11.50 4.44
N ALA A 29 -6.92 -12.26 3.71
CA ALA A 29 -7.61 -13.46 4.23
C ALA A 29 -6.66 -14.47 4.90
N LYS A 30 -5.43 -14.62 4.41
CA LYS A 30 -4.40 -15.55 4.94
C LYS A 30 -3.37 -14.88 5.85
N GLN A 31 -3.61 -13.65 6.27
CA GLN A 31 -2.66 -12.85 7.04
C GLN A 31 -3.09 -12.71 8.50
N PRO A 32 -2.14 -12.60 9.45
CA PRO A 32 -2.49 -12.35 10.83
C PRO A 32 -3.24 -11.01 10.96
N SER A 33 -4.16 -10.97 11.91
CA SER A 33 -4.92 -9.80 12.32
C SER A 33 -4.82 -9.62 13.83
N GLY A 34 -5.06 -8.41 14.32
CA GLY A 34 -4.98 -8.10 15.75
C GLY A 34 -4.62 -6.64 16.01
N PRO A 35 -4.68 -6.20 17.28
CA PRO A 35 -4.40 -4.81 17.65
C PRO A 35 -2.97 -4.38 17.30
N ASP A 36 -2.01 -5.31 17.29
CA ASP A 36 -0.61 -5.05 17.00
C ASP A 36 -0.26 -5.11 15.51
N ILE A 37 -1.22 -5.48 14.65
CA ILE A 37 -1.02 -5.59 13.20
C ILE A 37 -1.78 -4.49 12.48
N THR A 38 -1.09 -3.75 11.63
CA THR A 38 -1.71 -2.78 10.72
C THR A 38 -1.60 -3.24 9.29
N ARG A 39 -2.74 -3.24 8.59
CA ARG A 39 -2.83 -3.48 7.14
C ARG A 39 -2.61 -2.17 6.39
N PHE A 40 -1.93 -2.24 5.26
CA PHE A 40 -1.66 -1.07 4.43
C PHE A 40 -1.76 -1.37 2.94
N MET A 41 -1.93 -0.30 2.18
CA MET A 41 -1.69 -0.27 0.74
C MET A 41 -0.71 0.86 0.43
N SER A 42 0.29 0.60 -0.40
CA SER A 42 1.06 1.65 -1.06
C SER A 42 0.66 1.74 -2.52
N VAL A 43 0.40 2.96 -2.99
CA VAL A 43 0.13 3.24 -4.41
C VAL A 43 1.41 3.77 -5.04
N LEU A 44 1.93 3.04 -6.02
CA LEU A 44 3.14 3.38 -6.75
C LEU A 44 2.84 4.37 -7.87
N HIS A 45 3.76 5.29 -8.13
CA HIS A 45 3.65 6.26 -9.22
C HIS A 45 3.50 5.57 -10.58
N GLU A 46 4.29 4.51 -10.79
CA GLU A 46 4.26 3.68 -11.98
C GLU A 46 4.38 2.19 -11.61
N ARG A 47 4.20 1.32 -12.60
CA ARG A 47 4.38 -0.12 -12.39
C ARG A 47 5.87 -0.42 -12.18
N PRO A 48 6.25 -1.16 -11.14
CA PRO A 48 7.64 -1.50 -10.89
C PRO A 48 8.16 -2.44 -11.98
N LYS A 49 9.39 -2.19 -12.45
CA LYS A 49 10.01 -3.00 -13.52
C LYS A 49 10.46 -4.38 -13.06
N LYS A 50 10.74 -4.52 -11.75
CA LYS A 50 11.15 -5.78 -11.12
C LYS A 50 10.34 -5.97 -9.85
N LEU A 51 9.92 -7.20 -9.60
CA LEU A 51 9.19 -7.58 -8.40
C LEU A 51 10.10 -8.46 -7.53
N PRO A 52 10.13 -8.23 -6.21
CA PRO A 52 10.74 -9.18 -5.29
C PRO A 52 9.91 -10.48 -5.23
N PRO A 53 10.50 -11.60 -4.79
CA PRO A 53 9.72 -12.78 -4.44
C PRO A 53 8.72 -12.43 -3.35
N LEU A 54 7.53 -13.04 -3.42
CA LEU A 54 6.45 -12.83 -2.46
C LEU A 54 6.12 -14.13 -1.69
N PRO A 55 5.77 -14.05 -0.39
CA PRO A 55 5.76 -12.82 0.42
C PRO A 55 7.17 -12.28 0.67
N LEU A 56 7.30 -10.95 0.75
CA LEU A 56 8.57 -10.31 1.13
C LEU A 56 8.50 -9.86 2.58
N ASP A 57 9.36 -10.45 3.40
CA ASP A 57 9.45 -10.19 4.83
C ASP A 57 10.67 -9.36 5.18
N LEU A 58 10.46 -8.30 5.97
CA LEU A 58 11.53 -7.43 6.44
C LEU A 58 11.53 -7.36 7.97
N PRO A 59 12.69 -7.53 8.63
CA PRO A 59 14.01 -7.79 8.03
C PRO A 59 14.21 -9.25 7.56
N SER A 60 13.44 -10.20 8.09
CA SER A 60 13.54 -11.63 7.77
C SER A 60 12.20 -12.31 8.00
N GLU A 61 12.01 -13.52 7.47
CA GLU A 61 10.77 -14.29 7.62
C GLU A 61 10.38 -14.58 9.08
N LYS A 62 11.35 -14.84 9.96
CA LYS A 62 11.10 -15.20 11.36
C LYS A 62 10.80 -13.98 12.24
N GLU A 63 11.44 -12.85 11.94
CA GLU A 63 11.41 -11.64 12.78
C GLU A 63 10.72 -10.47 12.08
N TRP A 64 9.86 -10.77 11.09
CA TRP A 64 9.27 -9.74 10.24
C TRP A 64 8.55 -8.67 11.07
N LEU A 65 8.79 -7.42 10.70
CA LEU A 65 8.10 -6.21 11.14
C LEU A 65 7.21 -5.67 10.03
N LEU A 66 7.56 -5.95 8.77
CA LEU A 66 6.76 -5.65 7.58
C LEU A 66 6.73 -6.87 6.67
N ARG A 67 5.55 -7.20 6.17
CA ARG A 67 5.31 -8.27 5.19
C ARG A 67 4.54 -7.72 4.00
N ILE A 68 5.10 -7.81 2.80
CA ILE A 68 4.40 -7.54 1.54
C ILE A 68 3.81 -8.86 1.04
N VAL A 69 2.50 -8.87 0.80
CA VAL A 69 1.75 -10.08 0.47
C VAL A 69 1.35 -10.15 -1.00
N ALA A 70 1.16 -8.99 -1.63
CA ALA A 70 0.77 -8.90 -3.04
C ALA A 70 1.25 -7.58 -3.65
N ILE A 71 1.53 -7.60 -4.96
CA ILE A 71 1.86 -6.39 -5.74
C ILE A 71 1.03 -6.37 -7.05
N PRO A 72 -0.31 -6.20 -6.99
CA PRO A 72 -1.11 -6.11 -8.20
C PRO A 72 -0.91 -4.75 -8.89
N ASN A 73 -0.37 -4.77 -10.11
CA ASN A 73 -0.13 -3.58 -10.94
C ASN A 73 0.71 -2.50 -10.23
N ARG A 74 0.08 -1.43 -9.73
CA ARG A 74 0.70 -0.30 -9.02
C ARG A 74 0.43 -0.32 -7.51
N PHE A 75 -0.22 -1.35 -6.99
CA PHE A 75 -0.53 -1.45 -5.56
C PHE A 75 0.43 -2.40 -4.89
N VAL A 76 0.94 -2.01 -3.72
CA VAL A 76 1.71 -2.87 -2.81
C VAL A 76 0.83 -3.09 -1.61
N ILE A 77 0.52 -4.35 -1.33
CA ILE A 77 -0.38 -4.71 -0.23
C ILE A 77 0.42 -5.46 0.80
N GLY A 78 0.24 -5.11 2.07
CA GLY A 78 0.99 -5.73 3.14
C GLY A 78 0.48 -5.43 4.53
N ILE A 79 1.18 -6.00 5.49
CA ILE A 79 0.95 -5.79 6.91
C ILE A 79 2.24 -5.38 7.60
N TYR A 80 2.12 -4.67 8.72
CA TYR A 80 3.26 -4.39 9.58
C TYR A 80 2.86 -4.46 11.06
N LYS A 81 3.83 -4.78 11.92
CA LYS A 81 3.68 -4.76 13.38
C LYS A 81 3.77 -3.32 13.88
N ARG A 82 2.87 -2.90 14.78
CA ARG A 82 2.79 -1.53 15.32
C ARG A 82 3.94 -1.23 16.28
N GLU A 83 5.13 -1.10 15.71
CA GLU A 83 6.37 -0.80 16.43
C GLU A 83 7.10 0.33 15.69
N MET A 84 7.83 1.20 16.41
CA MET A 84 8.52 2.34 15.80
C MET A 84 9.45 1.93 14.64
N LYS A 85 10.08 0.74 14.75
CA LYS A 85 10.98 0.19 13.72
C LYS A 85 10.26 -0.09 12.40
N ALA A 86 8.95 -0.37 12.41
CA ALA A 86 8.17 -0.66 11.20
C ALA A 86 8.09 0.53 10.23
N ILE A 87 8.09 1.77 10.75
CA ILE A 87 8.06 3.00 9.93
C ILE A 87 9.29 3.05 9.01
N GLY A 88 10.46 2.66 9.53
CA GLY A 88 11.69 2.58 8.74
C GLY A 88 11.61 1.56 7.60
N TYR A 89 10.85 0.49 7.75
CA TYR A 89 10.64 -0.50 6.69
C TYR A 89 9.61 -0.06 5.65
N LEU A 90 8.58 0.68 6.04
CA LEU A 90 7.64 1.29 5.07
C LEU A 90 8.39 2.21 4.10
N GLY A 91 9.32 3.03 4.60
CA GLY A 91 10.19 3.86 3.76
C GLY A 91 11.17 3.08 2.86
N LYS A 92 11.38 1.77 3.10
CA LYS A 92 12.21 0.92 2.22
C LYS A 92 11.43 0.37 1.02
N ILE A 93 10.09 0.43 1.02
CA ILE A 93 9.27 -0.06 -0.10
C ILE A 93 9.70 0.61 -1.41
N GLU A 94 9.83 1.95 -1.40
CA GLU A 94 10.26 2.71 -2.58
C GLU A 94 11.66 2.30 -3.04
N LYS A 95 12.59 2.06 -2.11
CA LYS A 95 13.95 1.63 -2.42
C LYS A 95 13.99 0.24 -3.04
N ILE A 96 13.15 -0.68 -2.56
CA ILE A 96 13.08 -2.06 -3.06
C ILE A 96 12.46 -2.10 -4.46
N LEU A 97 11.42 -1.30 -4.69
CA LEU A 97 10.68 -1.31 -5.95
C LEU A 97 11.24 -0.31 -6.98
N GLY A 98 12.08 0.63 -6.55
CA GLY A 98 12.65 1.69 -7.38
C GLY A 98 11.62 2.72 -7.83
N VAL A 99 10.46 2.79 -7.18
CA VAL A 99 9.33 3.64 -7.59
C VAL A 99 8.79 4.39 -6.37
N PRO A 100 8.58 5.72 -6.46
CA PRO A 100 7.91 6.49 -5.42
C PRO A 100 6.52 5.95 -5.11
N ALA A 101 6.14 5.98 -3.83
CA ALA A 101 4.94 5.33 -3.32
C ALA A 101 4.24 6.17 -2.25
N THR A 102 2.92 6.25 -2.32
CA THR A 102 2.11 6.79 -1.22
C THR A 102 1.53 5.65 -0.41
N THR A 103 1.96 5.51 0.85
CA THR A 103 1.42 4.52 1.79
C THR A 103 0.22 5.08 2.55
N ARG A 104 -0.86 4.29 2.65
CA ARG A 104 -2.04 4.56 3.48
C ARG A 104 -2.46 3.31 4.24
N SER A 105 -3.07 3.50 5.42
CA SER A 105 -3.68 2.39 6.15
C SER A 105 -4.84 1.80 5.37
N TRP A 106 -5.08 0.51 5.54
CA TRP A 106 -6.22 -0.15 4.89
C TRP A 106 -7.56 0.47 5.29
N SER A 107 -7.70 0.94 6.54
CA SER A 107 -8.90 1.66 6.98
C SER A 107 -9.17 2.95 6.21
N THR A 108 -8.14 3.61 5.67
CA THR A 108 -8.33 4.74 4.75
C THR A 108 -8.77 4.24 3.38
N ILE A 109 -8.21 3.13 2.90
CA ILE A 109 -8.61 2.52 1.63
C ILE A 109 -10.07 2.08 1.68
N GLU A 110 -10.53 1.45 2.76
CA GLU A 110 -11.93 1.04 2.95
C GLU A 110 -12.89 2.23 2.85
N LYS A 111 -12.53 3.39 3.44
CA LYS A 111 -13.32 4.62 3.30
C LYS A 111 -13.36 5.13 1.86
N ILE A 112 -12.25 5.05 1.14
CA ILE A 112 -12.20 5.43 -0.29
C ILE A 112 -13.09 4.50 -1.11
N VAL A 113 -12.98 3.18 -0.91
CA VAL A 113 -13.80 2.17 -1.59
C VAL A 113 -15.29 2.45 -1.36
N LYS A 114 -15.69 2.70 -0.11
CA LYS A 114 -17.08 3.04 0.22
C LYS A 114 -17.57 4.27 -0.56
N ILE A 115 -16.77 5.33 -0.65
CA ILE A 115 -17.12 6.54 -1.42
C ILE A 115 -17.23 6.23 -2.92
N LEU A 116 -16.40 5.34 -3.46
CA LEU A 116 -16.42 4.97 -4.87
C LEU A 116 -17.60 4.06 -5.24
N GLU A 117 -18.11 3.30 -4.28
CA GLU A 117 -19.29 2.44 -4.44
C GLU A 117 -20.61 3.22 -4.31
N GLU A 118 -20.60 4.41 -3.71
CA GLU A 118 -21.76 5.27 -3.66
C GLU A 118 -22.15 5.70 -5.09
N PRO A 119 -23.41 5.45 -5.54
CA PRO A 119 -23.85 5.85 -6.85
C PRO A 119 -23.68 7.36 -6.98
N THR A 120 -22.93 7.79 -8.00
CA THR A 120 -22.75 9.21 -8.29
C THR A 120 -24.12 9.82 -8.45
N LYS A 121 -24.50 10.79 -7.60
CA LYS A 121 -25.69 11.60 -7.81
C LYS A 121 -25.49 12.39 -9.10
N SER A 122 -25.97 11.83 -10.21
CA SER A 122 -26.13 12.48 -11.50
C SER A 122 -27.39 13.34 -11.51
#